data_AF-A0A3N5G4M9-F1
#
_entry.id   AF-A0A3N5G4M9-F1
#
_cell.length_a   1.000
_cell.length_b   1.000
_cell.length_c   1.000
_cell.angle_alpha   90.00
_cell.angle_beta   90.00
_cell.angle_gamma   90.00
#
_symmetry.space_group_name_H-M   'P 1'
#
loop_
_entity.id
_entity.type
_entity.pdbx_description
1 polymer ?
#
loop_
_entity_poly.entity_id
_entity_poly.type
_entity_poly.pdbx_seq_one_letter_code
_entity_poly.pdbx_strand_id
1 'polypeptide(L)'
;MTLQTSTSVGTDRQALITWYRRNRERTRMLFDLLVEDAYYSRPIALRHPIVFYEGHLPAFSFNTLVKRALGGASIDARLEALFARGTDPSEQSGDLKGVHDWPSRATVQQFAEEADRRVIDALTSANLDQPGHPLLDRADVVFAILEHEAMHQETLLYMWHQLPVSQKRRPLGYRPRVDGRVPVPEWIDVPAGQATLGVRRDAVRFGW
;
A
#
# COMPACT_ATOMS: atom_id res chain seq x y z
N MET A 1 40.82 12.72 -16.37
CA MET A 1 39.41 13.12 -16.18
C MET A 1 38.79 12.08 -15.27
N THR A 2 38.76 12.38 -13.97
CA THR A 2 38.46 11.42 -12.91
C THR A 2 36.95 11.26 -12.81
N LEU A 3 36.47 10.04 -13.02
CA LEU A 3 35.06 9.66 -12.86
C LEU A 3 34.64 9.95 -11.42
N GLN A 4 33.70 10.88 -11.26
CA GLN A 4 33.07 11.17 -9.99
C GLN A 4 32.40 9.90 -9.46
N THR A 5 32.82 9.52 -8.27
CA THR A 5 32.26 8.45 -7.46
C THR A 5 30.76 8.67 -7.28
N SER A 6 29.97 7.64 -7.60
CA SER A 6 28.54 7.59 -7.27
C SER A 6 28.40 7.72 -5.75
N THR A 7 27.93 8.86 -5.29
CA THR A 7 27.43 9.01 -3.92
C THR A 7 26.27 8.03 -3.75
N SER A 8 26.44 6.98 -2.96
CA SER A 8 25.28 6.25 -2.46
C SER A 8 24.46 7.27 -1.68
N VAL A 9 23.27 7.59 -2.19
CA VAL A 9 22.32 8.45 -1.47
C VAL A 9 21.82 7.59 -0.32
N GLY A 10 22.55 7.61 0.80
CA GLY A 10 22.22 6.87 2.00
C GLY A 10 20.75 7.08 2.32
N THR A 11 19.99 6.00 2.36
CA THR A 11 18.56 6.08 2.59
C THR A 11 18.30 6.56 4.01
N ASP A 12 17.71 7.74 4.16
CA ASP A 12 17.29 8.29 5.45
C ASP A 12 16.22 7.36 6.08
N ARG A 13 16.69 6.49 6.97
CA ARG A 13 15.85 5.50 7.65
C ARG A 13 14.73 6.16 8.43
N GLN A 14 14.99 7.31 9.06
CA GLN A 14 13.99 8.00 9.84
C GLN A 14 12.87 8.53 8.93
N ALA A 15 13.21 9.03 7.74
CA ALA A 15 12.22 9.43 6.74
C ALA A 15 11.38 8.23 6.24
N LEU A 16 12.01 7.07 5.98
CA LEU A 16 11.28 5.86 5.57
C LEU A 16 10.31 5.37 6.64
N ILE A 17 10.75 5.29 7.90
CA ILE A 17 9.91 4.87 9.02
C ILE A 17 8.76 5.85 9.21
N THR A 18 9.03 7.15 9.10
CA THR A 18 8.00 8.20 9.18
C THR A 18 6.99 8.05 8.05
N TRP A 19 7.44 7.78 6.82
CA TRP A 19 6.53 7.52 5.70
C TRP A 19 5.68 6.28 5.96
N TYR A 20 6.28 5.16 6.34
CA TYR A 20 5.55 3.94 6.65
C TYR A 20 4.46 4.17 7.70
N ARG A 21 4.82 4.78 8.84
CA ARG A 21 3.87 5.11 9.91
C ARG A 21 2.74 6.02 9.43
N ARG A 22 3.05 7.04 8.63
CA ARG A 22 2.05 7.94 8.05
C ARG A 22 1.09 7.20 7.12
N ASN A 23 1.59 6.23 6.33
CA ASN A 23 0.73 5.40 5.50
C ASN A 23 -0.20 4.56 6.38
N ARG A 24 0.35 3.81 7.36
CA ARG A 24 -0.46 3.00 8.29
C ARG A 24 -1.51 3.81 9.03
N GLU A 25 -1.16 5.02 9.47
CA GLU A 25 -2.09 5.95 10.11
C GLU A 25 -3.23 6.37 9.19
N ARG A 26 -2.93 6.78 7.95
CA ARG A 26 -3.95 7.13 6.96
C ARG A 26 -4.87 5.95 6.65
N THR A 27 -4.31 4.75 6.52
CA THR A 27 -5.10 3.53 6.34
C THR A 27 -6.07 3.32 7.51
N ARG A 28 -5.59 3.42 8.76
CA ARG A 28 -6.47 3.32 9.95
C ARG A 28 -7.60 4.36 9.90
N MET A 29 -7.27 5.61 9.59
CA MET A 29 -8.27 6.67 9.43
C MET A 29 -9.33 6.36 8.36
N LEU A 30 -8.96 5.69 7.26
CA LEU A 30 -9.93 5.24 6.25
C LEU A 30 -10.85 4.14 6.79
N PHE A 31 -10.32 3.18 7.55
CA PHE A 31 -11.14 2.13 8.17
C PHE A 31 -12.05 2.69 9.28
N ASP A 32 -11.64 3.74 10.00
CA ASP A 32 -12.46 4.41 11.01
C ASP A 32 -13.69 5.13 10.43
N LEU A 33 -13.70 5.37 9.12
CA LEU A 33 -14.88 5.89 8.41
C LEU A 33 -16.00 4.86 8.30
N LEU A 34 -15.75 3.58 8.57
CA LEU A 34 -16.74 2.53 8.40
C LEU A 34 -17.50 2.27 9.70
N VAL A 35 -18.77 1.90 9.57
CA VAL A 35 -19.49 1.24 10.66
C VAL A 35 -19.08 -0.23 10.73
N GLU A 36 -19.18 -0.85 11.91
CA GLU A 36 -18.73 -2.24 12.12
C GLU A 36 -19.39 -3.23 11.13
N ASP A 37 -20.69 -3.08 10.87
CA ASP A 37 -21.45 -3.97 9.98
C ASP A 37 -20.96 -3.94 8.52
N ALA A 38 -20.21 -2.91 8.12
CA ALA A 38 -19.64 -2.82 6.78
C ALA A 38 -18.37 -3.66 6.60
N TYR A 39 -17.72 -4.08 7.69
CA TYR A 39 -16.35 -4.62 7.66
C TYR A 39 -16.18 -5.89 6.80
N TYR A 40 -17.22 -6.72 6.69
CA TYR A 40 -17.22 -7.92 5.85
C TYR A 40 -17.92 -7.72 4.51
N SER A 41 -18.36 -6.49 4.21
CA SER A 41 -19.03 -6.18 2.95
C SER A 41 -18.06 -6.22 1.77
N ARG A 42 -18.63 -6.42 0.58
CA ARG A 42 -17.93 -6.39 -0.70
C ARG A 42 -18.62 -5.37 -1.62
N PRO A 43 -18.30 -4.07 -1.49
CA PRO A 43 -19.04 -3.02 -2.20
C PRO A 43 -18.84 -3.05 -3.72
N ILE A 44 -17.80 -3.70 -4.21
CA ILE A 44 -17.52 -3.86 -5.64
C ILE A 44 -17.29 -5.35 -5.92
N ALA A 45 -18.11 -5.93 -6.81
CA ALA A 45 -18.10 -7.36 -7.07
C ALA A 45 -16.74 -7.91 -7.55
N LEU A 46 -15.99 -7.11 -8.32
CA LEU A 46 -14.65 -7.44 -8.85
C LEU A 46 -13.51 -7.12 -7.89
N ARG A 47 -13.81 -6.91 -6.60
CA ARG A 47 -12.82 -6.63 -5.55
C ARG A 47 -13.01 -7.58 -4.38
N HIS A 48 -11.96 -7.74 -3.58
CA HIS A 48 -12.05 -8.47 -2.33
C HIS A 48 -12.96 -7.73 -1.32
N PRO A 49 -13.52 -8.43 -0.31
CA PRO A 49 -14.26 -7.77 0.76
C PRO A 49 -13.34 -6.87 1.60
N ILE A 50 -13.92 -5.94 2.37
CA ILE A 50 -13.19 -4.92 3.13
C ILE A 50 -12.15 -5.53 4.10
N VAL A 51 -12.51 -6.59 4.81
CA VAL A 51 -11.61 -7.37 5.70
C VAL A 51 -10.29 -7.79 5.02
N PHE A 52 -10.31 -8.09 3.72
CA PHE A 52 -9.10 -8.47 2.99
C PHE A 52 -8.07 -7.34 3.03
N TYR A 53 -8.49 -6.10 2.84
CA TYR A 53 -7.57 -4.97 2.72
C TYR A 53 -6.94 -4.57 4.05
N GLU A 54 -7.62 -4.76 5.19
CA GLU A 54 -7.03 -4.47 6.51
C GLU A 54 -5.83 -5.41 6.78
N GLY A 55 -5.93 -6.68 6.34
CA GLY A 55 -4.84 -7.65 6.44
C GLY A 55 -3.83 -7.60 5.29
N HIS A 56 -4.27 -7.30 4.07
CA HIS A 56 -3.44 -7.26 2.86
C HIS A 56 -2.35 -6.21 2.92
N LEU A 57 -2.66 -5.00 3.34
CA LEU A 57 -1.70 -3.89 3.39
C LEU A 57 -0.47 -4.20 4.27
N PRO A 58 -0.62 -4.62 5.54
CA PRO A 58 0.52 -5.02 6.35
C PRO A 58 1.13 -6.35 5.89
N ALA A 59 0.33 -7.31 5.39
CA ALA A 59 0.84 -8.57 4.84
C ALA A 59 1.77 -8.34 3.65
N PHE A 60 1.42 -7.44 2.73
CA PHE A 60 2.24 -7.14 1.56
C PHE A 60 3.60 -6.59 1.99
N SER A 61 3.60 -5.63 2.92
CA SER A 61 4.83 -5.04 3.45
C SER A 61 5.72 -6.09 4.10
N PHE A 62 5.14 -6.91 4.99
CA PHE A 62 5.86 -7.97 5.69
C PHE A 62 6.35 -9.08 4.75
N ASN A 63 5.49 -9.61 3.88
CA ASN A 63 5.85 -10.68 2.95
C ASN A 63 6.94 -10.25 1.99
N THR A 64 6.91 -9.00 1.52
CA THR A 64 7.83 -8.51 0.49
C THR A 64 9.17 -8.10 1.09
N LEU A 65 9.17 -7.25 2.12
CA LEU A 65 10.40 -6.78 2.75
C LEU A 65 10.99 -7.84 3.69
N VAL A 66 10.21 -8.30 4.67
CA VAL A 66 10.75 -9.12 5.76
C VAL A 66 10.97 -10.56 5.29
N LYS A 67 9.96 -11.22 4.72
CA LYS A 67 10.10 -12.63 4.33
C LYS A 67 10.93 -12.81 3.07
N ARG A 68 10.56 -12.16 1.97
CA ARG A 68 11.18 -12.41 0.66
C ARG A 68 12.54 -11.74 0.52
N ALA A 69 12.65 -10.45 0.85
CA ALA A 69 13.92 -9.74 0.67
C ALA A 69 14.94 -10.03 1.78
N LEU A 70 14.50 -10.14 3.03
CA LEU A 70 15.39 -10.31 4.19
C LEU A 70 15.44 -11.75 4.75
N GLY A 71 14.66 -12.69 4.21
CA GLY A 71 14.66 -14.09 4.66
C GLY A 71 14.07 -14.31 6.05
N GLY A 72 13.26 -13.38 6.56
CA GLY A 72 12.66 -13.45 7.88
C GLY A 72 11.63 -14.58 8.05
N ALA A 73 11.45 -15.04 9.28
CA ALA A 73 10.48 -16.07 9.62
C ALA A 73 9.03 -15.58 9.46
N SER A 74 8.11 -16.51 9.17
CA SER A 74 6.67 -16.26 9.14
C SER A 74 6.12 -15.78 10.49
N ILE A 75 5.02 -15.05 10.45
CA ILE A 75 4.13 -14.75 11.58
C ILE A 75 3.03 -15.83 11.65
N ASP A 76 2.27 -15.98 10.56
CA ASP A 76 1.23 -16.98 10.37
C ASP A 76 1.11 -17.24 8.87
N ALA A 77 1.64 -18.39 8.42
CA ALA A 77 1.69 -18.74 7.00
C ALA A 77 0.30 -18.78 6.33
N ARG A 78 -0.75 -19.10 7.09
CA ARG A 78 -2.13 -19.16 6.58
C ARG A 78 -2.68 -17.76 6.34
N LEU A 79 -2.48 -16.83 7.28
CA LEU A 79 -2.90 -15.43 7.11
C LEU A 79 -2.08 -14.71 6.04
N GLU A 80 -0.77 -14.96 5.99
CA GLU A 80 0.12 -14.43 4.95
C GLU A 80 -0.33 -14.86 3.55
N ALA A 81 -0.68 -16.13 3.37
CA ALA A 81 -1.20 -16.63 2.10
C ALA A 81 -2.60 -16.09 1.80
N LEU A 82 -3.49 -16.04 2.79
CA LEU A 82 -4.85 -15.52 2.67
C LEU A 82 -4.85 -14.08 2.11
N PHE A 83 -3.98 -13.23 2.65
CA PHE A 83 -3.88 -11.81 2.32
C PHE A 83 -2.94 -11.50 1.15
N ALA A 84 -2.22 -12.49 0.59
CA ALA A 84 -1.38 -12.31 -0.59
C ALA A 84 -2.11 -12.62 -1.92
N ARG A 85 -3.40 -12.95 -1.88
CA ARG A 85 -4.18 -13.33 -3.06
C ARG A 85 -4.42 -12.13 -3.99
N GLY A 86 -4.22 -12.35 -5.29
CA GLY A 86 -4.56 -11.37 -6.32
C GLY A 86 -6.08 -11.25 -6.53
N THR A 87 -6.49 -10.26 -7.33
CA THR A 87 -7.84 -10.19 -7.89
C THR A 87 -7.76 -10.62 -9.35
N ASP A 88 -7.79 -11.93 -9.62
CA ASP A 88 -7.80 -12.42 -11.00
C ASP A 88 -9.22 -12.28 -11.59
N PRO A 89 -9.42 -11.51 -12.68
CA PRO A 89 -10.72 -11.37 -13.32
C PRO A 89 -11.27 -12.68 -13.92
N SER A 90 -10.42 -13.65 -14.21
CA SER A 90 -10.81 -14.97 -14.72
C SER A 90 -11.27 -15.93 -13.62
N GLU A 91 -10.90 -15.67 -12.36
CA GLU A 91 -11.36 -16.40 -11.17
C GLU A 91 -12.74 -15.95 -10.67
N GLN A 92 -13.59 -15.40 -11.57
CA GLN A 92 -14.95 -14.90 -11.26
C GLN A 92 -15.91 -15.95 -10.68
N SER A 93 -15.48 -17.21 -10.49
CA SER A 93 -16.31 -18.30 -9.96
C SER A 93 -15.65 -19.14 -8.83
N GLY A 94 -14.47 -18.78 -8.32
CA GLY A 94 -13.75 -19.60 -7.33
C GLY A 94 -13.76 -19.02 -5.92
N ASP A 95 -14.67 -19.49 -5.06
CA ASP A 95 -14.80 -19.16 -3.63
C ASP A 95 -15.11 -17.70 -3.30
N LEU A 96 -16.39 -17.34 -3.52
CA LEU A 96 -17.05 -16.35 -2.68
C LEU A 96 -17.09 -16.88 -1.24
N LYS A 97 -15.98 -16.74 -0.54
CA LYS A 97 -15.90 -16.95 0.91
C LYS A 97 -17.03 -16.18 1.56
N GLY A 98 -17.95 -16.90 2.21
CA GLY A 98 -19.03 -16.27 2.97
C GLY A 98 -18.44 -15.40 4.08
N VAL A 99 -19.26 -14.53 4.68
CA VAL A 99 -18.84 -13.71 5.84
C VAL A 99 -18.19 -14.58 6.95
N HIS A 100 -18.64 -15.84 7.08
CA HIS A 100 -18.13 -16.82 8.05
C HIS A 100 -16.75 -17.42 7.72
N ASP A 101 -16.22 -17.24 6.51
CA ASP A 101 -14.93 -17.81 6.08
C ASP A 101 -13.74 -16.85 6.28
N TRP A 102 -14.01 -15.64 6.75
CA TRP A 102 -13.02 -14.61 7.04
C TRP A 102 -12.63 -14.61 8.52
N PRO A 103 -11.36 -14.34 8.87
CA PRO A 103 -10.95 -14.19 10.26
C PRO A 103 -11.73 -13.08 10.97
N SER A 104 -11.81 -13.18 12.30
CA SER A 104 -12.34 -12.08 13.11
C SER A 104 -11.51 -10.81 12.91
N ARG A 105 -12.13 -9.63 12.97
CA ARG A 105 -11.42 -8.34 12.90
C ARG A 105 -10.26 -8.27 13.89
N ALA A 106 -10.45 -8.77 15.11
CA ALA A 106 -9.40 -8.84 16.13
C ALA A 106 -8.20 -9.69 15.68
N THR A 107 -8.43 -10.84 15.04
CA THR A 107 -7.36 -11.67 14.48
C THR A 107 -6.60 -10.95 13.37
N VAL A 108 -7.31 -10.23 12.49
CA VAL A 108 -6.68 -9.46 11.41
C VAL A 108 -5.83 -8.33 11.98
N GLN A 109 -6.33 -7.62 12.98
CA GLN A 109 -5.62 -6.52 13.63
C GLN A 109 -4.38 -7.00 14.40
N GLN A 110 -4.45 -8.11 15.12
CA GLN A 110 -3.29 -8.72 15.78
C GLN A 110 -2.19 -9.12 14.79
N PHE A 111 -2.59 -9.71 13.66
CA PHE A 111 -1.65 -10.03 12.57
C PHE A 111 -1.04 -8.76 11.97
N ALA A 112 -1.86 -7.72 11.74
CA ALA A 112 -1.41 -6.44 11.21
C ALA A 112 -0.40 -5.74 12.14
N GLU A 113 -0.66 -5.74 13.44
CA GLU A 113 0.23 -5.15 14.45
C GLU A 113 1.60 -5.84 14.48
N GLU A 114 1.63 -7.17 14.45
CA GLU A 114 2.88 -7.94 14.43
C GLU A 114 3.64 -7.77 13.11
N ALA A 115 2.93 -7.70 11.97
CA ALA A 115 3.52 -7.40 10.67
C ALA A 115 4.14 -5.99 10.64
N ASP A 116 3.39 -4.98 11.09
CA ASP A 116 3.86 -3.59 11.18
C ASP A 116 5.09 -3.48 12.09
N ARG A 117 5.09 -4.18 13.23
CA ARG A 117 6.25 -4.25 14.15
C ARG A 117 7.49 -4.80 13.45
N ARG A 118 7.38 -5.95 12.78
CA ARG A 118 8.52 -6.57 12.07
C ARG A 118 9.02 -5.73 10.89
N VAL A 119 8.13 -5.03 10.19
CA VAL A 119 8.53 -4.10 9.13
C VAL A 119 9.29 -2.92 9.71
N ILE A 120 8.81 -2.31 10.80
CA ILE A 120 9.52 -1.21 11.48
C ILE A 120 10.89 -1.66 12.00
N ASP A 121 10.99 -2.86 12.59
CA ASP A 121 12.26 -3.44 13.07
C ASP A 121 13.25 -3.61 11.90
N ALA A 122 12.78 -4.12 10.76
CA ALA A 122 13.57 -4.25 9.54
C ALA A 122 14.03 -2.89 8.99
N LEU A 123 13.13 -1.91 8.90
CA LEU A 123 13.47 -0.55 8.48
C LEU A 123 14.51 0.11 9.39
N THR A 124 14.45 -0.22 10.69
CA THR A 124 15.36 0.33 11.70
C THR A 124 16.75 -0.28 11.60
N SER A 125 16.87 -1.60 11.44
CA SER A 125 18.12 -2.33 11.70
C SER A 125 18.70 -3.13 10.52
N ALA A 126 17.89 -3.52 9.54
CA ALA A 126 18.35 -4.40 8.46
C ALA A 126 19.22 -3.67 7.42
N ASN A 127 20.05 -4.40 6.67
CA ASN A 127 20.74 -3.85 5.50
C ASN A 127 19.77 -3.76 4.31
N LEU A 128 19.28 -2.55 4.03
CA LEU A 128 18.22 -2.27 3.06
C LEU A 128 18.71 -1.94 1.65
N ASP A 129 20.00 -1.66 1.49
CA ASP A 129 20.61 -1.35 0.18
C ASP A 129 21.74 -2.34 -0.09
N GLN A 130 21.45 -3.33 -0.95
CA GLN A 130 22.39 -4.39 -1.31
C GLN A 130 22.58 -4.39 -2.82
N PRO A 131 23.62 -3.71 -3.35
CA PRO A 131 23.87 -3.65 -4.78
C PRO A 131 23.90 -5.04 -5.42
N GLY A 132 23.13 -5.22 -6.49
CA GLY A 132 22.97 -6.49 -7.21
C GLY A 132 21.99 -7.49 -6.58
N HIS A 133 21.43 -7.22 -5.39
CA HIS A 133 20.35 -8.03 -4.83
C HIS A 133 19.03 -7.75 -5.56
N PRO A 134 18.26 -8.77 -5.99
CA PRO A 134 17.10 -8.58 -6.86
C PRO A 134 15.98 -7.69 -6.29
N LEU A 135 15.89 -7.57 -4.96
CA LEU A 135 14.87 -6.75 -4.28
C LEU A 135 15.46 -5.58 -3.49
N LEU A 136 16.72 -5.66 -3.08
CA LEU A 136 17.32 -4.73 -2.12
C LEU A 136 18.32 -3.79 -2.79
N ASP A 137 18.65 -3.99 -4.07
CA ASP A 137 19.43 -3.01 -4.82
C ASP A 137 18.70 -1.66 -4.77
N ARG A 138 19.42 -0.62 -4.32
CA ARG A 138 18.90 0.76 -4.14
C ARG A 138 17.71 0.87 -3.17
N ALA A 139 17.50 -0.14 -2.32
CA ALA A 139 16.34 -0.26 -1.44
C ALA A 139 14.98 -0.26 -2.18
N ASP A 140 14.95 -0.74 -3.43
CA ASP A 140 13.74 -0.72 -4.28
C ASP A 140 12.52 -1.36 -3.59
N VAL A 141 12.69 -2.48 -2.88
CA VAL A 141 11.60 -3.13 -2.13
C VAL A 141 11.00 -2.25 -1.04
N VAL A 142 11.79 -1.37 -0.42
CA VAL A 142 11.30 -0.47 0.63
C VAL A 142 10.36 0.57 0.01
N PHE A 143 10.74 1.13 -1.14
CA PHE A 143 9.86 2.06 -1.86
C PHE A 143 8.62 1.36 -2.41
N ALA A 144 8.76 0.12 -2.90
CA ALA A 144 7.63 -0.67 -3.38
C ALA A 144 6.56 -0.88 -2.28
N ILE A 145 6.95 -1.23 -1.04
CA ILE A 145 5.97 -1.39 0.05
C ILE A 145 5.33 -0.06 0.48
N LEU A 146 6.06 1.06 0.39
CA LEU A 146 5.56 2.40 0.73
C LEU A 146 4.57 2.92 -0.31
N GLU A 147 4.89 2.78 -1.60
CA GLU A 147 4.03 3.19 -2.72
C GLU A 147 2.81 2.28 -2.83
N HIS A 148 2.97 0.97 -2.63
CA HIS A 148 1.87 0.00 -2.67
C HIS A 148 0.73 0.38 -1.73
N GLU A 149 1.04 0.76 -0.49
CA GLU A 149 0.00 1.14 0.46
C GLU A 149 -0.74 2.43 0.02
N ALA A 150 -0.03 3.41 -0.54
CA ALA A 150 -0.67 4.62 -1.06
C ALA A 150 -1.60 4.32 -2.25
N MET A 151 -1.18 3.44 -3.17
CA MET A 151 -2.03 2.96 -4.27
C MET A 151 -3.28 2.24 -3.76
N HIS A 152 -3.14 1.44 -2.70
CA HIS A 152 -4.27 0.77 -2.09
C HIS A 152 -5.18 1.71 -1.29
N GLN A 153 -4.67 2.80 -0.72
CA GLN A 153 -5.50 3.84 -0.10
C GLN A 153 -6.42 4.52 -1.13
N GLU A 154 -5.92 4.81 -2.33
CA GLU A 154 -6.77 5.24 -3.45
C GLU A 154 -7.82 4.19 -3.77
N THR A 155 -7.44 2.91 -3.70
CA THR A 155 -8.39 1.82 -3.87
C THR A 155 -9.53 1.82 -2.86
N LEU A 156 -9.18 1.98 -1.58
CA LEU A 156 -10.16 2.04 -0.50
C LEU A 156 -11.09 3.25 -0.66
N LEU A 157 -10.59 4.39 -1.15
CA LEU A 157 -11.42 5.57 -1.38
C LEU A 157 -12.51 5.30 -2.43
N TYR A 158 -12.19 4.67 -3.56
CA TYR A 158 -13.25 4.31 -4.53
C TYR A 158 -14.18 3.23 -3.98
N MET A 159 -13.68 2.29 -3.19
CA MET A 159 -14.53 1.27 -2.55
C MET A 159 -15.51 1.92 -1.57
N TRP A 160 -15.06 2.89 -0.77
CA TRP A 160 -15.91 3.53 0.23
C TRP A 160 -16.94 4.41 -0.44
N HIS A 161 -16.60 5.00 -1.60
CA HIS A 161 -17.56 5.72 -2.42
C HIS A 161 -18.76 4.85 -2.81
N GLN A 162 -18.55 3.55 -3.09
CA GLN A 162 -19.60 2.61 -3.47
C GLN A 162 -20.46 2.09 -2.29
N LEU A 163 -20.05 2.34 -1.05
CA LEU A 163 -20.88 1.99 0.12
C LEU A 163 -22.09 2.94 0.25
N PRO A 164 -23.25 2.47 0.73
CA PRO A 164 -24.31 3.34 1.23
C PRO A 164 -23.80 4.34 2.27
N VAL A 165 -24.38 5.54 2.29
CA VAL A 165 -24.00 6.58 3.28
C VAL A 165 -24.22 6.11 4.72
N SER A 166 -25.24 5.29 4.97
CA SER A 166 -25.53 4.70 6.28
C SER A 166 -24.44 3.75 6.80
N GLN A 167 -23.55 3.26 5.93
CA GLN A 167 -22.42 2.41 6.29
C GLN A 167 -21.13 3.20 6.55
N LYS A 168 -21.21 4.53 6.54
CA LYS A 168 -20.07 5.43 6.74
C LYS A 168 -20.32 6.42 7.87
N ARG A 169 -19.23 6.79 8.54
CA ARG A 169 -19.16 7.82 9.57
C ARG A 169 -18.47 9.04 8.99
N ARG A 170 -19.03 10.22 9.26
CA ARG A 170 -18.37 11.47 8.92
C ARG A 170 -17.18 11.67 9.87
N PRO A 171 -15.96 11.91 9.36
CA PRO A 171 -14.82 12.18 10.23
C PRO A 171 -15.03 13.49 11.02
N LEU A 172 -14.66 13.48 12.30
CA LEU A 172 -14.80 14.63 13.19
C LEU A 172 -13.99 15.82 12.66
N GLY A 173 -14.60 17.01 12.62
CA GLY A 173 -13.92 18.23 12.17
C GLY A 173 -13.67 18.32 10.66
N TYR A 174 -14.08 17.31 9.86
CA TYR A 174 -13.91 17.38 8.41
C TYR A 174 -14.76 18.49 7.79
N ARG A 175 -14.07 19.37 7.05
CA ARG A 175 -14.64 20.41 6.20
C ARG A 175 -14.07 20.26 4.80
N PRO A 176 -14.91 20.02 3.77
CA PRO A 176 -14.42 19.97 2.40
C PRO A 176 -13.88 21.34 2.00
N ARG A 177 -12.79 21.36 1.22
CA ARG A 177 -12.27 22.59 0.61
C ARG A 177 -13.11 22.90 -0.63
N VAL A 178 -13.99 23.89 -0.51
CA VAL A 178 -14.92 24.29 -1.58
C VAL A 178 -14.59 25.66 -2.17
N ASP A 179 -13.65 26.40 -1.57
CA ASP A 179 -13.31 27.78 -1.96
C ASP A 179 -12.39 27.88 -3.21
N GLY A 180 -12.21 26.77 -3.92
CA GLY A 180 -11.38 26.71 -5.12
C GLY A 180 -12.09 27.28 -6.34
N ARG A 181 -11.36 27.99 -7.20
CA ARG A 181 -11.88 28.37 -8.52
C ARG A 181 -12.01 27.13 -9.38
N VAL A 182 -13.18 26.91 -9.97
CA VAL A 182 -13.38 25.85 -10.97
C VAL A 182 -12.52 26.20 -12.20
N PRO A 183 -11.60 25.32 -12.63
CA PRO A 183 -10.79 25.57 -13.83
C PRO A 183 -11.69 25.62 -15.06
N VAL A 184 -11.37 26.53 -16.00
CA VAL A 184 -12.06 26.61 -17.28
C VAL A 184 -11.41 25.58 -18.22
N PRO A 185 -12.19 24.71 -18.89
CA PRO A 185 -11.64 23.81 -19.89
C PRO A 185 -11.00 24.60 -21.04
N GLU A 186 -9.71 24.40 -21.27
CA GLU A 186 -8.97 25.02 -22.37
C GLU A 186 -8.07 24.00 -23.06
N TRP A 187 -7.88 24.18 -24.36
CA TRP A 187 -6.90 23.42 -25.12
C TRP A 187 -5.52 24.03 -24.95
N ILE A 188 -4.53 23.19 -24.70
CA ILE A 188 -3.12 23.59 -24.64
C ILE A 188 -2.42 22.92 -25.82
N ASP A 189 -1.82 23.73 -26.69
CA ASP A 189 -1.00 23.22 -27.78
C ASP A 189 0.31 22.66 -27.24
N VAL A 190 0.58 21.38 -27.53
CA VAL A 190 1.88 20.75 -27.29
C VAL A 190 2.63 20.70 -28.62
N PRO A 191 3.73 21.45 -28.80
CA PRO A 191 4.46 21.51 -30.07
C PRO A 191 4.92 20.13 -30.52
N ALA A 192 4.91 19.90 -31.84
CA ALA A 192 5.47 18.69 -32.42
C ALA A 192 6.97 18.58 -32.11
N GLY A 193 7.42 17.40 -31.69
CA GLY A 193 8.81 17.16 -31.32
C GLY A 193 9.04 15.74 -30.83
N GLN A 194 10.27 15.47 -30.41
CA GLN A 194 10.64 14.19 -29.82
C GLN A 194 10.44 14.24 -28.29
N ALA A 195 9.76 13.23 -27.75
CA ALA A 195 9.60 13.03 -26.32
C ALA A 195 10.14 11.66 -25.90
N THR A 196 10.60 11.55 -24.66
CA THR A 196 11.01 10.28 -24.04
C THR A 196 9.91 9.81 -23.10
N LEU A 197 9.40 8.60 -23.32
CA LEU A 197 8.46 7.95 -22.40
C LEU A 197 9.23 7.16 -21.34
N GLY A 198 8.84 7.32 -20.08
CA GLY A 198 9.45 6.64 -18.95
C GLY A 198 10.67 7.36 -18.39
N VAL A 199 11.39 6.68 -17.51
CA VAL A 199 12.54 7.25 -16.80
C VAL A 199 13.62 6.19 -16.64
N ARG A 200 14.90 6.60 -16.71
CA ARG A 200 15.99 5.68 -16.41
C ARG A 200 15.99 5.35 -14.93
N ARG A 201 16.27 4.09 -14.60
CA ARG A 201 16.34 3.60 -13.21
C ARG A 201 17.33 4.40 -12.35
N ASP A 202 18.42 4.87 -12.92
CA ASP A 202 19.44 5.65 -12.22
C ASP A 202 19.05 7.13 -12.00
N ALA A 203 18.08 7.63 -12.77
CA ALA A 203 17.68 9.04 -12.76
C ALA A 203 16.63 9.39 -11.70
N VAL A 204 15.94 8.39 -11.14
CA VAL A 204 14.97 8.55 -10.06
C VAL A 204 15.30 7.67 -8.88
N ARG A 205 14.73 8.02 -7.72
CA ARG A 205 14.92 7.23 -6.50
C ARG A 205 14.25 5.86 -6.59
N PHE A 206 13.07 5.81 -7.19
CA PHE A 206 12.27 4.60 -7.42
C PHE A 206 11.34 4.79 -8.62
N GLY A 207 11.02 3.71 -9.31
CA GLY A 207 10.00 3.65 -10.36
C GLY A 207 9.42 2.23 -10.45
N TRP A 208 8.12 2.14 -10.78
CA TRP A 208 7.40 0.87 -10.97
C TRP A 208 7.72 0.20 -12.30
#